data_AF-A0A1H0DCT3-F1
#
_entry.id   AF-A0A1H0DCT3-F1
#
_cell.length_a   1.000
_cell.length_b   1.000
_cell.length_c   1.000
_cell.angle_alpha   90.00
_cell.angle_beta   90.00
_cell.angle_gamma   90.00
#
_symmetry.space_group_name_H-M   'P 1'
#
loop_
_entity.id
_entity.type
_entity.pdbx_description
1 polymer ?
#
loop_
_entity_poly.entity_id
_entity_poly.type
_entity_poly.pdbx_seq_one_letter_code
_entity_poly.pdbx_strand_id
1 'polypeptide(L)'
;MKVTAMRLFRIAICLAALFLSIPALAADPQQKAETALDKAEVLEQAAKDGAVPPPSGEAITRSEARAVDPAGAAPLDDPITCLARSIYWEAKGAPARDMEAVASVVMNRLEHEGFPRTVCGVVKQGSERGACQFSWWCDGRPDRVVEDDRYSLATDVARKALNQ
;
A
#
# COMPACT_ATOMS: atom_id res chain seq x y z
N MET A 1 -41.89 49.94 -26.78
CA MET A 1 -40.84 49.79 -25.74
C MET A 1 -41.23 48.89 -24.55
N LYS A 2 -42.51 48.76 -24.14
CA LYS A 2 -42.90 47.93 -22.98
C LYS A 2 -42.88 46.40 -23.20
N VAL A 3 -43.09 45.92 -24.43
CA VAL A 3 -43.20 44.47 -24.73
C VAL A 3 -41.82 43.78 -24.74
N THR A 4 -40.77 44.48 -25.18
CA THR A 4 -39.40 43.95 -25.25
C THR A 4 -38.78 43.80 -23.85
N ALA A 5 -39.05 44.73 -22.93
CA ALA A 5 -38.60 44.66 -21.55
C ALA A 5 -39.22 43.49 -20.78
N MET A 6 -40.51 43.19 -21.01
CA MET A 6 -41.21 42.05 -20.41
C MET A 6 -40.63 40.69 -20.86
N ARG A 7 -40.19 40.58 -22.12
CA ARG A 7 -39.59 39.36 -22.67
C ARG A 7 -38.18 39.12 -22.13
N LEU A 8 -37.37 40.17 -22.01
CA LEU A 8 -36.03 40.09 -21.40
C LEU A 8 -36.10 39.72 -19.92
N PHE A 9 -37.06 40.25 -19.18
CA PHE A 9 -37.26 39.92 -17.77
C PHE A 9 -37.69 38.45 -17.56
N ARG A 10 -38.56 37.92 -18.43
CA ARG A 10 -38.96 36.51 -18.41
C ARG A 10 -37.82 35.55 -18.74
N ILE A 11 -36.95 35.90 -19.70
CA ILE A 11 -35.78 35.09 -20.06
C ILE A 11 -34.76 35.06 -18.91
N ALA A 12 -34.53 36.19 -18.23
CA ALA A 12 -33.62 36.26 -17.08
C ALA A 12 -34.11 35.43 -15.89
N ILE A 13 -35.43 35.40 -15.62
CA ILE A 13 -36.02 34.56 -14.56
C ILE A 13 -35.87 33.07 -14.89
N CYS A 14 -36.07 32.67 -16.14
CA CYS A 14 -35.89 31.27 -16.56
C CYS A 14 -34.42 30.82 -16.47
N LEU A 15 -33.45 31.69 -16.79
CA LEU A 15 -32.02 31.38 -16.66
C LEU A 15 -31.59 31.29 -15.20
N ALA A 16 -32.08 32.15 -14.30
CA ALA A 16 -31.77 32.08 -12.88
C ALA A 16 -32.37 30.83 -12.18
N ALA A 17 -33.56 30.40 -12.60
CA ALA A 17 -34.18 29.18 -12.08
C ALA A 17 -33.41 27.90 -12.48
N LEU A 18 -32.73 27.90 -13.64
CA LEU A 18 -31.93 26.75 -14.09
C LEU A 18 -30.67 26.52 -13.23
N PHE A 19 -30.07 27.57 -12.66
CA PHE A 19 -28.85 27.45 -11.84
C PHE A 19 -29.10 26.97 -10.40
N LEU A 20 -30.32 27.09 -9.89
CA LEU A 20 -30.67 26.68 -8.51
C LEU A 20 -31.00 25.18 -8.38
N SER A 21 -30.96 24.42 -9.47
CA SER A 21 -31.40 23.02 -9.52
C SER A 21 -30.27 22.00 -9.65
N ILE A 22 -29.01 22.40 -9.49
CA ILE A 22 -27.88 21.47 -9.47
C ILE A 22 -27.76 20.92 -8.03
N PRO A 23 -28.11 19.66 -7.76
CA PRO A 23 -27.82 19.08 -6.46
C PRO A 23 -26.30 18.96 -6.32
N ALA A 24 -25.76 19.50 -5.23
CA ALA A 24 -24.40 19.21 -4.83
C ALA A 24 -24.33 17.73 -4.44
N LEU A 25 -23.71 16.89 -5.28
CA LEU A 25 -23.31 15.53 -4.89
C LEU A 25 -22.13 15.61 -3.90
N ALA A 26 -22.40 16.08 -2.69
CA ALA A 26 -21.55 15.74 -1.56
C ALA A 26 -21.94 14.30 -1.18
N ALA A 27 -21.00 13.35 -1.23
CA ALA A 27 -21.23 12.00 -0.77
C ALA A 27 -21.67 12.06 0.71
N ASP A 28 -22.91 11.68 0.97
CA ASP A 28 -23.56 11.85 2.26
C ASP A 28 -22.80 11.06 3.36
N PRO A 29 -22.24 11.74 4.38
CA PRO A 29 -21.61 11.08 5.52
C PRO A 29 -22.54 10.05 6.19
N GLN A 30 -23.85 10.29 6.16
CA GLN A 30 -24.85 9.39 6.72
C GLN A 30 -24.93 8.08 5.93
N GLN A 31 -24.82 8.13 4.61
CA GLN A 31 -24.81 6.92 3.77
C GLN A 31 -23.56 6.04 4.00
N LYS A 32 -22.40 6.64 4.31
CA LYS A 32 -21.19 5.89 4.66
C LYS A 32 -21.30 5.23 6.03
N ALA A 33 -21.90 5.92 7.01
CA ALA A 33 -22.12 5.37 8.35
C ALA A 33 -23.08 4.18 8.31
N GLU A 34 -24.18 4.30 7.56
CA GLU A 34 -25.15 3.22 7.38
C GLU A 34 -24.52 2.00 6.69
N THR A 35 -23.72 2.22 5.63
CA THR A 35 -22.99 1.14 4.94
C THR A 35 -21.96 0.45 5.85
N ALA A 36 -21.32 1.19 6.76
CA ALA A 36 -20.34 0.62 7.69
C ALA A 36 -21.01 -0.28 8.72
N LEU A 37 -22.20 0.10 9.20
CA LEU A 37 -22.99 -0.69 10.14
C LEU A 37 -23.54 -1.96 9.49
N ASP A 38 -24.08 -1.87 8.28
CA ASP A 38 -24.56 -3.02 7.51
C ASP A 38 -23.43 -4.06 7.27
N LYS A 39 -22.23 -3.59 6.91
CA LYS A 39 -21.05 -4.45 6.79
C LYS A 39 -20.63 -5.08 8.12
N ALA A 40 -20.72 -4.35 9.23
CA ALA A 40 -20.38 -4.88 10.54
C ALA A 40 -21.36 -5.99 10.98
N GLU A 41 -22.65 -5.80 10.72
CA GLU A 41 -23.69 -6.78 11.04
C GLU A 41 -23.56 -8.06 10.20
N VAL A 42 -23.25 -7.94 8.90
CA VAL A 42 -22.95 -9.10 8.05
C VAL A 42 -21.73 -9.89 8.58
N LEU A 43 -20.69 -9.20 9.04
CA LEU A 43 -19.50 -9.84 9.62
C LEU A 43 -19.82 -10.54 10.95
N GLU A 44 -20.63 -9.91 11.81
CA GLU A 44 -21.08 -10.53 13.06
C GLU A 44 -21.95 -11.76 12.82
N GLN A 45 -22.84 -11.70 11.84
CA GLN A 45 -23.72 -12.82 11.50
C GLN A 45 -22.92 -13.98 10.92
N ALA A 46 -21.97 -13.71 10.04
CA ALA A 46 -21.04 -14.71 9.52
C ALA A 46 -20.22 -15.39 10.65
N ALA A 47 -19.78 -14.62 11.66
CA ALA A 47 -19.05 -15.16 12.80
C ALA A 47 -19.93 -16.06 13.70
N LYS A 48 -21.22 -15.71 13.88
CA LYS A 48 -22.18 -16.45 14.71
C LYS A 48 -22.68 -17.73 14.03
N ASP A 49 -22.86 -17.70 12.72
CA ASP A 49 -23.36 -18.83 11.94
C ASP A 49 -22.28 -19.91 11.69
N GLY A 50 -21.13 -19.78 12.34
CA GLY A 50 -19.99 -20.68 12.15
C GLY A 50 -19.59 -20.71 10.69
N ALA A 51 -19.40 -19.52 10.09
CA ALA A 51 -18.91 -19.40 8.73
C ALA A 51 -17.82 -20.43 8.49
N VAL A 52 -18.00 -21.19 7.40
CA VAL A 52 -16.99 -22.11 6.89
C VAL A 52 -15.65 -21.36 6.97
N PRO A 53 -14.63 -21.89 7.64
CA PRO A 53 -13.31 -21.25 7.64
C PRO A 53 -12.97 -20.91 6.19
N PRO A 54 -12.37 -19.74 5.91
CA PRO A 54 -12.10 -19.28 4.54
C PRO A 54 -11.63 -20.48 3.72
N PRO A 55 -12.31 -20.79 2.60
CA PRO A 55 -12.29 -22.11 1.96
C PRO A 55 -10.86 -22.55 1.91
N SER A 56 -10.47 -23.54 2.75
CA SER A 56 -9.08 -23.80 3.17
C SER A 56 -8.13 -23.29 2.11
N GLY A 57 -7.79 -22.00 2.21
CA GLY A 57 -7.18 -21.26 1.10
C GLY A 57 -5.94 -22.03 0.82
N GLU A 58 -5.89 -22.65 -0.37
CA GLU A 58 -4.94 -23.69 -0.75
C GLU A 58 -3.66 -23.47 0.01
N ALA A 59 -3.39 -24.34 1.01
CA ALA A 59 -2.49 -24.00 2.11
C ALA A 59 -1.24 -23.37 1.53
N ILE A 60 -1.01 -22.09 1.86
CA ILE A 60 0.01 -21.25 1.25
C ILE A 60 1.27 -22.11 1.07
N THR A 61 1.67 -22.30 -0.19
CA THR A 61 2.73 -23.23 -0.57
C THR A 61 3.99 -22.89 0.23
N ARG A 62 4.88 -23.86 0.45
CA ARG A 62 6.16 -23.58 1.13
C ARG A 62 6.95 -22.44 0.47
N SER A 63 6.74 -22.20 -0.83
CA SER A 63 7.25 -21.04 -1.58
C SER A 63 6.62 -19.72 -1.16
N GLU A 64 5.30 -19.65 -1.06
CA GLU A 64 4.56 -18.45 -0.66
C GLU A 64 4.71 -18.17 0.86
N ALA A 65 4.78 -19.22 1.70
CA ALA A 65 5.08 -19.09 3.13
C ALA A 65 6.52 -18.63 3.40
N ARG A 66 7.38 -18.68 2.37
CA ARG A 66 8.79 -18.26 2.42
C ARG A 66 8.98 -16.75 2.27
N ALA A 67 7.90 -15.98 2.09
CA ALA A 67 7.96 -14.55 1.76
C ALA A 67 8.79 -13.70 2.74
N VAL A 68 9.09 -14.21 3.94
CA VAL A 68 9.77 -13.43 4.98
C VAL A 68 10.58 -14.29 5.94
N ASP A 69 10.16 -15.54 6.17
CA ASP A 69 10.85 -16.45 7.08
C ASP A 69 10.67 -17.92 6.65
N PRO A 70 11.70 -18.55 6.07
CA PRO A 70 11.62 -19.94 5.64
C PRO A 70 11.45 -20.95 6.79
N ALA A 71 11.69 -20.54 8.05
CA ALA A 71 11.55 -21.37 9.24
C ALA A 71 10.34 -20.99 10.12
N GLY A 72 9.69 -19.84 9.87
CA GLY A 72 8.55 -19.32 10.63
C GLY A 72 8.85 -19.06 12.12
N ALA A 73 10.11 -18.91 12.51
CA ALA A 73 10.57 -18.73 13.88
C ALA A 73 10.96 -17.28 14.23
N ALA A 74 11.15 -16.41 13.24
CA ALA A 74 11.62 -15.03 13.39
C ALA A 74 10.46 -14.03 13.28
N PRO A 75 10.45 -12.96 14.10
CA PRO A 75 9.50 -11.86 13.96
C PRO A 75 9.57 -11.22 12.58
N LEU A 76 8.41 -10.82 12.02
CA LEU A 76 8.31 -10.13 10.74
C LEU A 76 8.93 -8.72 10.73
N ASP A 77 9.16 -8.15 11.91
CA ASP A 77 9.78 -6.82 12.08
C ASP A 77 11.17 -6.76 11.44
N ASP A 78 11.92 -7.85 11.46
CA ASP A 78 13.26 -7.94 10.87
C ASP A 78 13.22 -7.87 9.32
N PRO A 79 12.45 -8.73 8.62
CA PRO A 79 12.24 -8.61 7.18
C PRO A 79 11.68 -7.27 6.74
N ILE A 80 10.67 -6.74 7.45
CA ILE A 80 10.08 -5.42 7.14
C ILE A 80 11.16 -4.35 7.25
N THR A 81 11.95 -4.35 8.31
CA THR A 81 13.03 -3.37 8.51
C THR A 81 14.09 -3.47 7.42
N CYS A 82 14.55 -4.67 7.08
CA CYS A 82 15.55 -4.88 6.03
C CYS A 82 15.05 -4.41 4.65
N LEU A 83 13.81 -4.75 4.29
CA LEU A 83 13.24 -4.35 3.01
C LEU A 83 12.96 -2.84 2.97
N ALA A 84 12.34 -2.28 4.00
CA ALA A 84 12.00 -0.86 4.09
C ALA A 84 13.25 0.02 4.02
N ARG A 85 14.32 -0.34 4.73
CA ARG A 85 15.58 0.42 4.67
C ARG A 85 16.23 0.33 3.30
N SER A 86 16.17 -0.83 2.65
CA SER A 86 16.69 -0.98 1.29
C SER A 86 15.92 -0.12 0.30
N ILE A 87 14.60 -0.14 0.35
CA ILE A 87 13.75 0.73 -0.49
C ILE A 87 14.04 2.21 -0.22
N TYR A 88 14.15 2.60 1.05
CA TYR A 88 14.44 3.97 1.43
C TYR A 88 15.81 4.44 0.91
N TRP A 89 16.88 3.69 1.15
CA TRP A 89 18.22 4.14 0.73
C TRP A 89 18.42 4.11 -0.78
N GLU A 90 17.79 3.18 -1.50
CA GLU A 90 17.90 3.08 -2.95
C GLU A 90 16.96 4.05 -3.69
N ALA A 91 15.81 4.42 -3.10
CA ALA A 91 14.74 5.11 -3.82
C ALA A 91 14.00 6.21 -3.03
N LYS A 92 14.50 6.71 -1.88
CA LYS A 92 13.84 7.81 -1.12
C LYS A 92 13.66 9.11 -1.89
N GLY A 93 14.32 9.33 -3.03
CA GLY A 93 14.09 10.49 -3.90
C GLY A 93 13.04 10.26 -5.01
N ALA A 94 12.56 9.03 -5.17
CA ALA A 94 11.80 8.58 -6.34
C ALA A 94 10.30 8.38 -6.04
N PRO A 95 9.42 8.37 -7.05
CA PRO A 95 8.00 8.03 -6.87
C PRO A 95 7.79 6.58 -6.38
N ALA A 96 6.62 6.30 -5.81
CA ALA A 96 6.30 5.00 -5.20
C ALA A 96 6.49 3.80 -6.14
N ARG A 97 6.20 3.94 -7.44
CA ARG A 97 6.43 2.87 -8.43
C ARG A 97 7.91 2.44 -8.52
N ASP A 98 8.84 3.38 -8.31
CA ASP A 98 10.28 3.10 -8.41
C ASP A 98 10.76 2.44 -7.09
N MET A 99 10.12 2.78 -5.96
CA MET A 99 10.29 2.07 -4.69
C MET A 99 9.77 0.62 -4.77
N GLU A 100 8.60 0.42 -5.40
CA GLU A 100 8.04 -0.91 -5.67
C GLU A 100 9.00 -1.73 -6.55
N ALA A 101 9.67 -1.12 -7.53
CA ALA A 101 10.67 -1.81 -8.34
C ALA A 101 11.87 -2.31 -7.51
N VAL A 102 12.37 -1.53 -6.54
CA VAL A 102 13.41 -2.00 -5.61
C VAL A 102 12.91 -3.19 -4.79
N ALA A 103 11.66 -3.13 -4.31
CA ALA A 103 11.06 -4.25 -3.59
C ALA A 103 11.00 -5.51 -4.46
N SER A 104 10.54 -5.40 -5.70
CA SER A 104 10.50 -6.52 -6.65
C SER A 104 11.86 -7.13 -6.91
N VAL A 105 12.94 -6.34 -6.95
CA VAL A 105 14.31 -6.89 -7.08
C VAL A 105 14.66 -7.78 -5.88
N VAL A 106 14.30 -7.37 -4.66
CA VAL A 106 14.52 -8.18 -3.46
C VAL A 106 13.69 -9.45 -3.50
N MET A 107 12.41 -9.37 -3.85
CA MET A 107 11.52 -10.54 -3.91
C MET A 107 11.93 -11.52 -5.01
N ASN A 108 12.27 -11.05 -6.21
CA ASN A 108 12.77 -11.89 -7.30
C ASN A 108 14.04 -12.66 -6.90
N ARG A 109 14.95 -12.00 -6.15
CA ARG A 109 16.14 -12.66 -5.60
C ARG A 109 15.77 -13.65 -4.52
N LEU A 110 14.88 -13.27 -3.60
CA LEU A 110 14.41 -14.15 -2.55
C LEU A 110 13.83 -15.45 -3.13
N GLU A 111 13.19 -15.40 -4.30
CA GLU A 111 12.63 -16.56 -4.99
C GLU A 111 13.69 -17.44 -5.65
N HIS A 112 14.74 -16.85 -6.23
CA HIS A 112 15.74 -17.55 -7.01
C HIS A 112 16.71 -18.41 -6.15
N GLU A 113 17.06 -19.61 -6.62
CA GLU A 113 17.86 -20.59 -5.85
C GLU A 113 19.30 -20.14 -5.54
N GLY A 114 19.88 -19.32 -6.41
CA GLY A 114 21.23 -18.76 -6.25
C GLY A 114 21.36 -17.64 -5.20
N PHE A 115 20.29 -17.30 -4.49
CA PHE A 115 20.27 -16.21 -3.52
C PHE A 115 19.85 -16.68 -2.11
N PRO A 116 20.17 -15.89 -1.07
CA PRO A 116 19.74 -16.18 0.29
C PRO A 116 18.22 -16.31 0.41
N ARG A 117 17.79 -17.17 1.34
CA ARG A 117 16.36 -17.52 1.52
C ARG A 117 15.62 -16.64 2.51
N THR A 118 16.21 -15.51 2.91
CA THR A 118 15.61 -14.51 3.79
C THR A 118 15.81 -13.13 3.20
N VAL A 119 14.86 -12.22 3.42
CA VAL A 119 14.92 -10.83 2.96
C VAL A 119 16.21 -10.15 3.43
N CYS A 120 16.52 -10.24 4.73
CA CYS A 120 17.76 -9.69 5.26
C CYS A 120 19.01 -10.36 4.68
N GLY A 121 18.96 -11.65 4.36
CA GLY A 121 20.06 -12.33 3.68
C GLY A 121 20.34 -11.73 2.30
N VAL A 122 19.30 -11.47 1.51
CA VAL A 122 19.41 -10.80 0.20
C VAL A 122 19.97 -9.39 0.35
N VAL A 123 19.44 -8.62 1.31
CA VAL A 123 19.87 -7.23 1.55
C VAL A 123 21.35 -7.15 1.95
N LYS A 124 21.82 -8.05 2.81
CA LYS A 124 23.19 -8.04 3.37
C LYS A 124 24.20 -8.82 2.53
N GLN A 125 23.76 -9.40 1.40
CA GLN A 125 24.59 -10.25 0.55
C GLN A 125 25.84 -9.49 0.05
N GLY A 126 27.01 -10.13 0.14
CA GLY A 126 28.28 -9.59 -0.34
C GLY A 126 29.05 -8.76 0.69
N SER A 127 28.46 -8.50 1.87
CA SER A 127 29.11 -7.79 2.98
C SER A 127 30.37 -8.48 3.49
N GLU A 128 30.41 -9.81 3.42
CA GLU A 128 31.58 -10.61 3.79
C GLU A 128 32.77 -10.45 2.84
N ARG A 129 32.57 -9.86 1.66
CA ARG A 129 33.60 -9.63 0.63
C ARG A 129 33.79 -8.16 0.28
N GLY A 130 33.01 -7.27 0.90
CA GLY A 130 32.97 -5.84 0.57
C GLY A 130 32.31 -5.49 -0.77
N ALA A 131 31.73 -6.45 -1.49
CA ALA A 131 31.05 -6.26 -2.77
C ALA A 131 29.54 -6.38 -2.59
N CYS A 132 28.95 -5.39 -1.94
CA CYS A 132 27.60 -5.50 -1.39
C CYS A 132 26.53 -5.32 -2.44
N GLN A 133 25.46 -6.11 -2.32
CA GLN A 133 24.34 -6.08 -3.25
C GLN A 133 23.59 -4.76 -3.21
N PHE A 134 23.44 -4.19 -2.01
CA PHE A 134 22.90 -2.86 -1.79
C PHE A 134 24.01 -1.99 -1.24
N SER A 135 24.32 -0.91 -1.96
CA SER A 135 25.54 -0.13 -1.70
C SER A 135 25.53 0.55 -0.34
N TRP A 136 24.35 1.00 0.11
CA TRP A 136 24.15 1.65 1.41
C TRP A 136 24.56 0.75 2.59
N TRP A 137 24.49 -0.57 2.44
CA TRP A 137 24.84 -1.49 3.52
C TRP A 137 26.34 -1.48 3.87
N CYS A 138 27.18 -1.08 2.91
CA CYS A 138 28.64 -1.17 3.02
C CYS A 138 29.36 0.14 2.74
N ASP A 139 28.63 1.25 2.60
CA ASP A 139 29.20 2.55 2.30
C ASP A 139 29.89 3.22 3.51
N GLY A 140 29.78 2.61 4.70
CA GLY A 140 30.34 3.10 5.95
C GLY A 140 29.65 4.34 6.51
N ARG A 141 28.47 4.71 5.98
CA ARG A 141 27.67 5.84 6.44
C ARG A 141 26.73 5.41 7.56
N PRO A 142 26.25 6.35 8.40
CA PRO A 142 25.22 6.04 9.37
C PRO A 142 23.90 5.69 8.67
N ASP A 143 23.37 4.50 8.93
CA ASP A 143 22.10 4.05 8.36
C ASP A 143 20.84 4.72 8.96
N ARG A 144 21.00 5.83 9.69
CA ARG A 144 19.90 6.51 10.37
C ARG A 144 18.91 7.09 9.33
N VAL A 145 17.64 6.76 9.49
CA VAL A 145 16.55 7.40 8.74
C VAL A 145 16.43 8.86 9.16
N VAL A 146 16.38 9.76 8.17
CA VAL A 146 16.28 11.22 8.37
C VAL A 146 14.92 11.75 7.94
N GLU A 147 14.32 11.18 6.88
CA GLU A 147 13.04 11.63 6.33
C GLU A 147 11.92 10.63 6.67
N ASP A 148 11.23 10.87 7.78
CA ASP A 148 10.21 9.97 8.34
C ASP A 148 9.08 9.66 7.34
N ASP A 149 8.56 10.65 6.62
CA ASP A 149 7.49 10.45 5.63
C ASP A 149 7.92 9.49 4.50
N ARG A 150 9.18 9.60 4.06
CA ARG A 150 9.73 8.77 3.00
C ARG A 150 10.00 7.36 3.50
N TYR A 151 10.41 7.23 4.76
CA TYR A 151 10.59 5.93 5.38
C TYR A 151 9.27 5.23 5.70
N SER A 152 8.22 5.98 6.08
CA SER A 152 6.86 5.44 6.22
C SER A 152 6.37 4.89 4.89
N LEU A 153 6.54 5.65 3.80
CA LEU A 153 6.19 5.17 2.46
C LEU A 153 6.99 3.92 2.07
N ALA A 154 8.29 3.89 2.33
CA ALA A 154 9.12 2.71 2.08
C ALA A 154 8.69 1.50 2.91
N THR A 155 8.24 1.73 4.15
CA THR A 155 7.70 0.70 5.03
C THR A 155 6.37 0.16 4.53
N ASP A 156 5.49 1.02 3.99
CA ASP A 156 4.21 0.60 3.42
C ASP A 156 4.42 -0.20 2.12
N VAL A 157 5.36 0.22 1.27
CA VAL A 157 5.77 -0.56 0.09
C VAL A 157 6.34 -1.92 0.52
N ALA A 158 7.20 -1.94 1.55
CA ALA A 158 7.75 -3.19 2.08
C ALA A 158 6.64 -4.12 2.59
N ARG A 159 5.74 -3.63 3.45
CA ARG A 159 4.58 -4.40 3.94
C ARG A 159 3.74 -4.94 2.78
N LYS A 160 3.46 -4.10 1.77
CA LYS A 160 2.69 -4.52 0.60
C LYS A 160 3.39 -5.62 -0.18
N ALA A 161 4.71 -5.55 -0.35
CA ALA A 161 5.49 -6.55 -1.09
C ALA A 161 5.60 -7.89 -0.33
N LEU A 162 5.66 -7.86 1.00
CA LEU A 162 5.77 -9.07 1.83
C LEU A 162 4.43 -9.80 2.04
N ASN A 163 3.31 -9.17 1.65
CA ASN A 163 1.96 -9.71 1.75
C ASN A 163 1.33 -10.00 0.37
N GLN A 164 2.14 -10.04 -0.69
CA GLN A 164 1.74 -10.49 -2.03
C GLN A 164 2.15 -11.95 -2.22
#